data_AF-A0A386TYM3-F1
#
_entry.id   AF-A0A386TYM3-F1
#
_cell.length_a   1.000
_cell.length_b   1.000
_cell.length_c   1.000
_cell.angle_alpha   90.00
_cell.angle_beta   90.00
_cell.angle_gamma   90.00
#
_symmetry.space_group_name_H-M   'P 1'
#
loop_
_entity.id
_entity.type
_entity.pdbx_description
1 polymer ?
#
loop_
_entity_poly.entity_id
_entity_poly.type
_entity_poly.pdbx_seq_one_letter_code
_entity_poly.pdbx_strand_id
1 'polypeptide(L)'
;MIKNIYLFINNKFLPDNNFSEFKEELLNNILEVIKPVLEPVTVDYSNEILANQIYVISVLSFILCIMIVLLIIGLLINIILFVYSDRIKEMFTNKFIRGYINLNKKVIGIEIFVLGGSILYFMYYLSYGLQFLATHRILI
;
A
#
# COMPACT_ATOMS: atom_id res chain seq x y z
N MET A 1 21.13 34.93 -20.79
CA MET A 1 20.79 33.48 -20.85
C MET A 1 20.40 32.91 -19.47
N ILE A 2 19.72 33.67 -18.58
CA ILE A 2 19.22 33.17 -17.27
C ILE A 2 17.77 33.63 -16.99
N LYS A 3 17.15 34.40 -17.90
CA LYS A 3 15.81 34.98 -17.68
C LYS A 3 14.64 34.17 -18.25
N ASN A 4 14.91 33.06 -18.96
CA ASN A 4 13.89 32.25 -19.64
C ASN A 4 13.57 30.91 -18.96
N ILE A 5 14.24 30.56 -17.85
CA ILE A 5 13.97 29.28 -17.15
C ILE A 5 12.87 29.46 -16.08
N TYR A 6 12.70 30.67 -15.53
CA TYR A 6 11.69 30.94 -14.50
C TYR A 6 10.24 31.07 -15.03
N LEU A 7 10.03 31.08 -16.35
CA LEU A 7 8.70 31.20 -16.97
C LEU A 7 8.10 29.85 -17.43
N PHE A 8 8.85 28.75 -17.35
CA PHE A 8 8.37 27.43 -17.78
C PHE A 8 7.69 26.60 -16.67
N ILE A 9 7.69 27.11 -15.43
CA ILE A 9 6.94 26.54 -14.29
C ILE A 9 5.57 27.26 -14.15
N ASN A 10 5.16 28.03 -15.16
CA ASN A 10 3.83 28.64 -15.18
C ASN A 10 2.80 27.62 -15.70
N ASN A 11 2.00 27.08 -14.79
CA ASN A 11 0.62 26.66 -14.99
C ASN A 11 0.31 25.75 -16.20
N LYS A 12 0.97 24.59 -16.30
CA LYS A 12 0.48 23.48 -17.16
C LYS A 12 -0.29 22.39 -16.42
N PHE A 13 -0.45 22.53 -15.09
CA PHE A 13 -1.19 21.57 -14.25
C PHE A 13 -2.65 21.97 -13.97
N LEU A 14 -3.06 23.17 -14.38
CA LEU A 14 -4.45 23.61 -14.24
C LEU A 14 -4.86 24.31 -15.54
N PRO A 15 -5.56 23.62 -16.45
CA PRO A 15 -6.25 24.29 -17.53
C PRO A 15 -7.44 25.05 -16.92
N ASP A 16 -7.33 26.37 -16.91
CA ASP A 16 -8.46 27.24 -16.61
C ASP A 16 -9.58 26.91 -17.61
N ASN A 17 -10.68 26.35 -17.08
CA ASN A 17 -12.01 26.12 -17.68
C ASN A 17 -12.35 24.74 -18.29
N ASN A 18 -11.41 23.78 -18.44
CA ASN A 18 -11.73 22.44 -18.99
C ASN A 18 -11.40 21.28 -18.04
N PHE A 19 -11.68 21.45 -16.74
CA PHE A 19 -11.50 20.39 -15.74
C PHE A 19 -12.30 19.11 -16.06
N SER A 20 -13.46 19.24 -16.71
CA SER A 20 -14.27 18.10 -17.16
C SER A 20 -13.58 17.28 -18.23
N GLU A 21 -12.99 17.93 -19.25
CA GLU A 21 -12.26 17.25 -20.32
C GLU A 21 -10.99 16.58 -19.79
N PHE A 22 -10.23 17.29 -18.95
CA PHE A 22 -9.05 16.72 -18.29
C PHE A 22 -9.40 15.50 -17.43
N LYS A 23 -10.52 15.57 -16.68
CA LYS A 23 -11.01 14.45 -15.87
C LYS A 23 -11.41 13.26 -16.73
N GLU A 24 -12.13 13.47 -17.82
CA GLU A 24 -12.53 12.40 -18.74
C GLU A 24 -11.33 11.77 -19.45
N GLU A 25 -10.36 12.57 -19.89
CA GLU A 25 -9.13 12.08 -20.51
C GLU A 25 -8.29 11.26 -19.53
N LEU A 26 -8.15 11.71 -18.27
CA LEU A 26 -7.48 10.95 -17.21
C LEU A 26 -8.20 9.63 -16.90
N LEU A 27 -9.52 9.66 -16.77
CA LEU A 27 -10.33 8.47 -16.51
C LEU A 27 -10.23 7.47 -17.65
N ASN A 28 -10.31 7.92 -18.90
CA ASN A 28 -10.20 7.08 -20.08
C ASN A 28 -8.81 6.45 -20.18
N ASN A 29 -7.74 7.23 -19.96
CA ASN A 29 -6.37 6.71 -19.95
C ASN A 29 -6.14 5.68 -18.83
N ILE A 30 -6.70 5.92 -17.64
CA ILE A 30 -6.62 4.95 -16.53
C ILE A 30 -7.42 3.69 -16.86
N LEU A 31 -8.64 3.85 -17.41
CA LEU A 31 -9.49 2.73 -17.81
C LEU A 31 -8.83 1.88 -18.89
N GLU A 32 -8.19 2.46 -19.90
CA GLU A 32 -7.49 1.71 -20.94
C GLU A 32 -6.37 0.83 -20.40
N VAL A 33 -5.64 1.30 -19.38
CA VAL A 33 -4.57 0.53 -18.72
C VAL A 33 -5.14 -0.58 -17.83
N ILE A 34 -6.23 -0.31 -17.11
CA ILE A 34 -6.79 -1.25 -16.13
C ILE A 34 -7.72 -2.28 -16.78
N LYS A 35 -8.43 -1.93 -17.85
CA LYS A 35 -9.40 -2.79 -18.55
C LYS A 35 -8.87 -4.19 -18.85
N PRO A 36 -7.68 -4.39 -19.48
CA PRO A 36 -7.19 -5.74 -19.77
C PRO A 36 -6.85 -6.55 -18.51
N VAL A 37 -6.58 -5.89 -17.39
CA VAL A 37 -6.27 -6.54 -16.10
C VAL A 37 -7.54 -7.02 -15.39
N LEU A 38 -8.69 -6.38 -15.67
CA LEU A 38 -9.99 -6.68 -15.09
C LEU A 38 -10.90 -7.52 -16.00
N GLU A 39 -10.50 -7.78 -17.24
CA GLU A 39 -11.29 -8.61 -18.15
C GLU A 39 -11.48 -10.02 -17.57
N PRO A 40 -12.71 -10.57 -17.60
CA PRO A 40 -12.97 -11.89 -17.09
C PRO A 40 -12.19 -12.92 -17.89
N VAL A 41 -11.49 -13.81 -17.19
CA VAL A 41 -10.69 -14.86 -17.82
C VAL A 41 -11.55 -16.10 -17.97
N THR A 42 -11.71 -16.56 -19.22
CA THR A 42 -12.36 -17.84 -19.50
C THR A 42 -11.45 -18.98 -19.08
N VAL A 43 -11.91 -19.81 -18.15
CA VAL A 43 -11.17 -20.96 -17.63
C VAL A 43 -11.89 -22.26 -17.96
N ASP A 44 -11.14 -23.24 -18.48
CA ASP A 44 -11.62 -24.59 -18.88
C ASP A 44 -11.72 -25.57 -17.69
N TYR A 45 -12.14 -25.09 -16.51
CA TYR A 45 -12.36 -25.94 -15.32
C TYR A 45 -13.83 -26.25 -15.11
N SER A 46 -14.15 -27.35 -14.42
CA SER A 46 -15.52 -27.58 -13.97
C SER A 46 -15.94 -26.51 -12.97
N ASN A 47 -17.21 -26.09 -13.03
CA ASN A 47 -17.77 -25.09 -12.12
C ASN A 47 -17.59 -25.45 -10.64
N GLU A 48 -17.58 -26.74 -10.31
CA GLU A 48 -17.35 -27.23 -8.94
C GLU A 48 -15.92 -26.98 -8.45
N ILE A 49 -14.92 -27.24 -9.30
CA ILE A 49 -13.51 -27.00 -8.96
C ILE A 49 -13.25 -25.50 -8.82
N LEU A 50 -13.81 -24.70 -9.72
CA LEU A 50 -13.71 -23.25 -9.68
C LEU A 50 -14.36 -22.67 -8.41
N ALA A 51 -15.54 -23.15 -8.04
CA ALA A 51 -16.23 -22.74 -6.82
C ALA A 51 -15.41 -23.03 -5.55
N ASN A 52 -14.78 -24.21 -5.48
CA ASN A 52 -13.94 -24.56 -4.34
C ASN A 52 -12.70 -23.66 -4.26
N GLN A 53 -12.06 -23.36 -5.39
CA GLN A 53 -10.90 -22.45 -5.43
C GLN A 53 -11.26 -21.03 -4.98
N ILE A 54 -12.38 -20.48 -5.48
CA ILE A 54 -12.89 -19.17 -5.07
C ILE A 54 -13.14 -19.14 -3.56
N TYR A 55 -13.76 -20.18 -3.01
CA TYR A 55 -14.02 -20.28 -1.57
C TYR A 55 -12.72 -20.25 -0.75
N VAL A 56 -11.75 -21.10 -1.09
CA VAL A 56 -10.46 -21.17 -0.39
C VAL A 56 -9.71 -19.84 -0.47
N ILE A 57 -9.64 -19.23 -1.66
CA ILE A 57 -8.96 -17.95 -1.87
C ILE A 57 -9.66 -16.83 -1.08
N SER A 58 -10.99 -16.86 -0.99
CA SER A 58 -11.76 -15.89 -0.22
C SER A 58 -11.44 -15.98 1.28
N VAL A 59 -11.40 -17.19 1.84
CA VAL A 59 -11.04 -17.41 3.25
C VAL A 59 -9.61 -16.97 3.54
N LEU A 60 -8.65 -17.35 2.68
CA LEU A 60 -7.26 -16.93 2.81
C LEU A 60 -7.11 -15.40 2.73
N SER A 61 -7.81 -14.75 1.80
CA SER A 61 -7.80 -13.30 1.64
C SER A 61 -8.37 -12.58 2.87
N PHE A 62 -9.40 -13.15 3.50
CA PHE A 62 -9.96 -12.63 4.74
C PHE A 62 -8.96 -12.69 5.91
N ILE A 63 -8.29 -13.83 6.09
CA ILE A 63 -7.26 -14.00 7.11
C ILE A 63 -6.09 -13.02 6.86
N LEU A 64 -5.65 -12.90 5.61
CA LEU A 64 -4.58 -12.00 5.22
C LEU A 64 -4.93 -10.54 5.52
N CYS A 65 -6.18 -10.13 5.29
CA CYS A 65 -6.67 -8.80 5.64
C CYS A 65 -6.57 -8.53 7.15
N ILE A 66 -7.01 -9.47 8.00
CA ILE A 66 -6.88 -9.34 9.46
C ILE A 66 -5.41 -9.21 9.87
N MET A 67 -4.52 -10.01 9.29
CA MET A 67 -3.08 -9.93 9.57
C MET A 67 -2.47 -8.59 9.18
N ILE A 68 -2.84 -8.04 8.02
CA ILE A 68 -2.39 -6.71 7.58
C ILE A 68 -2.82 -5.63 8.58
N VAL A 69 -4.08 -5.68 9.07
CA VAL A 69 -4.57 -4.73 10.09
C VAL A 69 -3.73 -4.80 11.36
N LEU A 70 -3.42 -6.00 11.86
CA LEU A 70 -2.58 -6.17 13.06
C LEU A 70 -1.15 -5.64 12.83
N LEU A 71 -0.57 -5.86 11.66
CA LEU A 71 0.75 -5.33 11.30
C LEU A 71 0.75 -3.79 11.24
N ILE A 72 -0.30 -3.18 10.70
CA ILE A 72 -0.45 -1.72 10.68
C ILE A 72 -0.51 -1.16 12.11
N ILE A 73 -1.26 -1.80 13.01
CA ILE A 73 -1.30 -1.40 14.43
C ILE A 73 0.11 -1.48 15.04
N GLY A 74 0.83 -2.58 14.81
CA GLY A 74 2.22 -2.73 15.27
C GLY A 74 3.16 -1.66 14.72
N LEU A 75 3.04 -1.35 13.43
CA LEU A 75 3.81 -0.29 12.78
C LEU A 75 3.55 1.08 13.44
N LEU A 76 2.28 1.42 13.70
CA LEU A 76 1.90 2.67 14.34
C LEU A 76 2.52 2.79 15.74
N ILE A 77 2.46 1.73 16.54
CA ILE A 77 3.08 1.69 17.87
C ILE A 77 4.59 1.92 17.76
N ASN A 78 5.27 1.24 16.83
CA ASN A 78 6.70 1.40 16.63
C ASN A 78 7.08 2.82 16.19
N ILE A 79 6.30 3.45 15.32
CA ILE A 79 6.49 4.85 14.92
C ILE A 79 6.35 5.78 16.13
N ILE A 80 5.31 5.60 16.96
CA ILE A 80 5.12 6.40 18.18
C ILE A 80 6.34 6.25 19.10
N LEU A 81 6.77 5.02 19.40
CA LEU A 81 7.93 4.76 20.25
C LEU A 81 9.20 5.38 19.68
N PHE A 82 9.40 5.31 18.37
CA PHE A 82 10.55 5.90 17.69
C PHE A 82 10.60 7.42 17.85
N VAL A 83 9.47 8.11 17.64
CA VAL A 83 9.35 9.56 17.79
C VAL A 83 9.56 10.01 19.24
N TYR A 84 8.96 9.31 20.20
CA TYR A 84 9.07 9.66 21.62
C TYR A 84 10.39 9.24 22.27
N SER A 85 11.18 8.39 21.63
CA SER A 85 12.45 7.88 22.19
C SER A 85 13.44 8.99 22.58
N ASP A 86 13.47 10.11 21.85
CA ASP A 86 14.35 11.24 22.17
C ASP A 86 13.92 11.92 23.47
N ARG A 87 12.62 12.13 23.66
CA ARG A 87 12.06 12.71 24.89
C ARG A 87 12.29 11.80 26.09
N ILE A 88 12.18 10.48 25.91
CA ILE A 88 12.49 9.50 26.96
C ILE A 88 13.97 9.57 27.33
N LYS A 89 14.88 9.70 26.35
CA LYS A 89 16.33 9.81 26.59
C LYS A 89 16.69 11.02 27.46
N GLU A 90 15.97 12.13 27.33
CA GLU A 90 16.20 13.35 28.09
C GLU A 90 15.82 13.21 29.57
N MET A 91 14.88 12.33 29.90
CA MET A 91 14.45 12.06 31.29
C MET A 91 15.52 11.36 32.13
N PHE A 92 16.53 10.75 31.50
CA PHE A 92 17.59 10.02 32.19
C PHE A 92 18.93 10.76 32.09
N THR A 93 19.60 10.91 33.23
CA THR A 93 20.96 11.49 33.33
C THR A 93 22.06 10.42 33.18
N ASN A 94 21.74 9.15 33.45
CA ASN A 94 22.71 8.06 33.43
C ASN A 94 23.15 7.71 31.98
N LYS A 95 24.46 7.73 31.74
CA LYS A 95 25.09 7.44 30.44
C LYS A 95 24.73 6.05 29.89
N PHE A 96 24.65 5.02 30.74
CA PHE A 96 24.35 3.66 30.33
C PHE A 96 22.90 3.52 29.85
N ILE A 97 21.95 4.12 30.58
CA ILE A 97 20.51 4.13 30.21
C ILE A 97 20.33 4.87 28.88
N ARG A 98 20.99 6.01 28.70
CA ARG A 98 20.96 6.76 27.42
C ARG A 98 21.52 5.94 26.25
N GLY A 99 22.61 5.21 26.48
CA GLY A 99 23.18 4.30 25.48
C GLY A 99 22.20 3.20 25.07
N TYR A 100 21.55 2.56 26.04
CA TYR A 100 20.55 1.53 25.82
C TYR A 100 19.34 2.05 25.01
N ILE A 101 18.80 3.21 25.37
CA ILE A 101 17.70 3.86 24.62
C ILE A 101 18.11 4.14 23.18
N ASN A 102 19.35 4.61 22.95
CA ASN A 102 19.84 4.91 21.60
C ASN A 102 20.00 3.65 20.75
N LEU A 103 20.43 2.52 21.34
CA LEU A 103 20.46 1.23 20.66
C LEU A 103 19.05 0.75 20.31
N ASN A 104 18.12 0.79 21.26
CA ASN A 104 16.71 0.43 21.00
C ASN A 104 16.09 1.30 19.91
N LYS A 105 16.34 2.60 19.90
CA LYS A 105 15.85 3.49 18.83
C LYS A 105 16.30 3.01 17.45
N LYS A 106 17.55 2.57 17.30
CA LYS A 106 18.06 2.02 16.02
C LYS A 106 17.36 0.71 15.65
N VAL A 107 17.17 -0.18 16.60
CA VAL A 107 16.47 -1.47 16.38
C VAL A 107 15.03 -1.21 15.94
N ILE A 108 14.30 -0.33 16.64
CA ILE A 108 12.93 0.07 16.26
C ILE A 108 12.90 0.68 14.86
N GLY A 109 13.90 1.49 14.49
CA GLY A 109 14.01 2.05 13.14
C GLY A 109 14.12 0.97 12.05
N ILE A 110 14.89 -0.10 12.30
CA ILE A 110 14.99 -1.26 11.39
C ILE A 110 13.65 -2.01 11.36
N GLU A 111 13.03 -2.23 12.51
CA GLU A 111 11.71 -2.90 12.59
C GLU A 111 10.64 -2.16 11.81
N ILE A 112 10.59 -0.82 11.87
CA ILE A 112 9.65 -0.01 11.08
C ILE A 112 9.83 -0.28 9.58
N PHE A 113 11.07 -0.35 9.10
CA PHE A 113 11.35 -0.63 7.69
C PHE A 113 10.94 -2.05 7.30
N VAL A 114 11.26 -3.05 8.13
CA VAL A 114 10.88 -4.46 7.90
C VAL A 114 9.37 -4.66 7.93
N LEU A 115 8.68 -4.06 8.90
CA LEU A 115 7.21 -4.10 9.00
C LEU A 115 6.55 -3.39 7.83
N GLY A 116 7.03 -2.21 7.46
CA GLY A 116 6.54 -1.48 6.28
C GLY A 116 6.68 -2.30 5.00
N GLY A 117 7.85 -2.90 4.77
CA GLY A 117 8.08 -3.79 3.64
C GLY A 117 7.17 -5.03 3.65
N SER A 118 6.96 -5.62 4.83
CA SER A 118 6.09 -6.80 5.01
C SER A 118 4.62 -6.47 4.71
N ILE A 119 4.15 -5.29 5.13
CA ILE A 119 2.79 -4.82 4.83
C ILE A 119 2.62 -4.66 3.32
N LEU A 120 3.55 -3.99 2.63
CA LEU A 120 3.50 -3.84 1.18
C LEU A 120 3.50 -5.20 0.45
N TYR A 121 4.35 -6.13 0.91
CA TYR A 121 4.39 -7.49 0.40
C TYR A 121 3.04 -8.19 0.54
N PHE A 122 2.42 -8.17 1.73
CA PHE A 122 1.11 -8.80 1.94
C PHE A 122 -0.02 -8.09 1.19
N MET A 123 0.02 -6.77 1.06
CA MET A 123 -0.93 -6.01 0.24
C MET A 123 -0.87 -6.44 -1.23
N TYR A 124 0.32 -6.70 -1.77
CA TYR A 124 0.48 -7.21 -3.13
C TYR A 124 -0.23 -8.57 -3.32
N TYR A 125 -0.03 -9.53 -2.41
CA TYR A 125 -0.72 -10.82 -2.48
C TYR A 125 -2.23 -10.71 -2.27
N LEU A 126 -2.66 -9.78 -1.41
CA LEU A 126 -4.09 -9.50 -1.23
C LEU A 126 -4.70 -8.98 -2.53
N SER A 127 -4.07 -8.01 -3.19
CA SER A 127 -4.52 -7.48 -4.48
C SER A 127 -4.58 -8.57 -5.55
N TYR A 128 -3.59 -9.46 -5.61
CA TYR A 128 -3.58 -10.60 -6.54
C TYR A 128 -4.74 -11.57 -6.25
N GLY A 129 -4.97 -11.92 -4.99
CA GLY A 129 -6.09 -12.77 -4.58
C GLY A 129 -7.45 -12.16 -4.93
N LEU A 130 -7.63 -10.86 -4.67
CA LEU A 130 -8.85 -10.12 -5.04
C LEU A 130 -9.03 -10.03 -6.56
N GLN A 131 -7.95 -9.82 -7.32
CA GLN A 131 -8.00 -9.81 -8.78
C GLN A 131 -8.45 -11.18 -9.32
N PHE A 132 -7.93 -12.27 -8.76
CA PHE A 132 -8.37 -13.61 -9.13
C PHE A 132 -9.88 -13.79 -8.88
N LEU A 133 -10.37 -13.40 -7.71
CA LEU A 133 -11.80 -13.48 -7.37
C LEU A 133 -12.68 -12.63 -8.30
N ALA A 134 -12.18 -11.48 -8.75
CA ALA A 134 -12.91 -10.58 -9.65
C ALA A 134 -12.97 -11.10 -11.10
N THR A 135 -11.86 -11.66 -11.59
CA THR A 135 -11.71 -12.09 -12.99
C THR A 135 -12.26 -13.50 -13.25
N HIS A 136 -12.24 -14.37 -12.24
CA HIS A 136 -12.67 -15.78 -12.35
C HIS A 136 -14.05 -15.96 -11.72
N ARG A 137 -15.03 -15.18 -12.17
CA ARG A 137 -16.41 -15.27 -11.67
C ARG A 137 -17.12 -16.49 -12.29
N ILE A 138 -17.85 -17.24 -11.47
CA ILE A 138 -18.78 -18.25 -11.97
C ILE A 138 -19.90 -17.52 -12.74
N LEU A 139 -19.93 -17.71 -14.06
CA LEU A 139 -21.09 -17.35 -14.88
C LEU A 139 -22.18 -18.38 -14.58
N ILE A 140 -23.21 -17.96 -13.84
CA ILE A 140 -24.46 -18.71 -13.64
C ILE A 140 -25.34 -18.49 -14.87
#